data_AF-A0A0C1JM65-F1
#
_entry.id   AF-A0A0C1JM65-F1
#
_cell.length_a   1.000
_cell.length_b   1.000
_cell.length_c   1.000
_cell.angle_alpha   90.00
_cell.angle_beta   90.00
_cell.angle_gamma   90.00
#
_symmetry.space_group_name_H-M   'P 1'
#
loop_
_entity.id
_entity.type
_entity.pdbx_description
1 polymer ?
#
loop_
_entity_poly.entity_id
_entity_poly.type
_entity_poly.pdbx_seq_one_letter_code
_entity_poly.pdbx_strand_id
1 'polypeptide(L)' 'MAIDMPYEEHKRLKAMAAFMGVTLKNLVLNCLRDHLLIDNELNDKTLKDFKETDEGKELVRCKDFNDFIDKRGLK' A
#
# COMPACT_ATOMS: atom_id res chain seq x y z
N MET A 1 5.70 8.66 26.49
CA MET A 1 6.43 9.04 25.27
C MET A 1 5.78 10.32 24.75
N ALA A 2 6.54 11.40 24.64
CA ALA A 2 6.05 12.68 24.15
C ALA A 2 6.86 13.05 22.91
N ILE A 3 6.18 13.41 21.83
CA ILE A 3 6.80 13.88 20.59
C ILE A 3 6.59 15.39 20.57
N ASP A 4 7.69 16.13 20.57
CA ASP A 4 7.62 17.57 20.45
C ASP A 4 7.29 17.93 19.01
N MET A 5 6.33 18.83 18.81
CA MET A 5 5.80 19.15 17.50
C MET A 5 5.36 20.61 17.44
N PRO A 6 5.70 21.33 16.36
CA PRO A 6 5.23 22.69 16.20
C PRO A 6 3.70 22.77 16.17
N TYR A 7 3.20 23.89 16.72
CA TYR A 7 1.81 24.04 17.12
C TYR A 7 0.83 23.91 15.95
N GLU A 8 1.19 24.48 14.78
CA GLU A 8 0.33 24.49 13.61
C GLU A 8 0.17 23.09 13.00
N GLU A 9 1.24 22.31 12.96
CA GLU A 9 1.27 20.93 12.50
C GLU A 9 0.44 20.04 13.41
N HIS A 10 0.57 20.20 14.73
CA HIS A 10 -0.24 19.49 15.70
C HIS A 10 -1.74 19.80 15.55
N LYS A 11 -2.08 21.06 15.27
CA LYS A 11 -3.47 21.49 15.02
C LYS A 11 -4.04 20.86 13.74
N ARG A 12 -3.25 20.82 12.66
CA ARG A 12 -3.64 20.16 11.40
C ARG A 12 -3.87 18.66 11.59
N LEU A 13 -2.98 17.98 12.31
CA LEU A 13 -3.13 16.55 12.60
C LEU A 13 -4.36 16.25 13.45
N LYS A 14 -4.68 17.11 14.43
CA LYS A 14 -5.93 16.98 15.20
C LYS A 14 -7.16 17.08 14.31
N ALA A 15 -7.18 18.05 13.39
CA ALA A 15 -8.29 18.21 12.45
C ALA A 15 -8.44 16.98 11.54
N MET A 16 -7.31 16.45 11.04
CA MET A 16 -7.30 15.25 10.21
C MET A 16 -7.80 14.00 10.97
N ALA A 17 -7.34 13.80 12.21
CA ALA A 17 -7.81 12.70 13.05
C ALA A 17 -9.33 12.78 13.31
N ALA A 18 -9.83 13.99 13.60
CA ALA A 18 -11.26 14.22 13.80
C ALA A 18 -12.08 13.95 12.53
N PHE A 19 -11.61 14.41 11.36
CA PHE A 19 -12.24 14.14 10.07
C PHE A 19 -12.35 12.64 9.77
N MET A 20 -11.30 11.88 10.10
CA MET A 20 -11.25 10.43 9.91
C MET A 20 -11.98 9.63 11.00
N GLY A 21 -12.51 10.28 12.04
CA GLY A 21 -13.19 9.62 13.16
C GLY A 21 -12.26 8.78 14.05
N VAL A 22 -10.96 9.08 14.06
CA VAL A 22 -9.95 8.34 14.85
C VAL A 22 -9.28 9.23 15.88
N THR A 23 -8.64 8.63 16.89
CA THR A 23 -7.82 9.40 17.83
C THR A 23 -6.51 9.84 17.16
N LEU A 24 -5.98 10.99 17.57
CA LEU A 24 -4.67 11.47 17.10
C LEU A 24 -3.56 10.42 17.34
N LYS A 25 -3.62 9.71 18.48
CA LYS A 25 -2.70 8.62 18.79
C LYS A 25 -2.78 7.50 17.73
N ASN A 26 -3.99 7.07 17.36
CA ASN A 26 -4.17 6.01 16.36
C ASN A 26 -3.72 6.47 14.98
N LEU A 27 -3.99 7.73 14.60
CA LEU A 27 -3.49 8.29 13.35
C LEU A 27 -1.95 8.22 13.28
N VAL A 28 -1.27 8.69 14.33
CA VAL A 28 0.20 8.66 14.40
C VAL A 28 0.74 7.23 14.38
N LEU A 29 0.13 6.31 15.14
CA LEU A 29 0.55 4.92 15.16
C LEU A 29 0.33 4.20 13.82
N ASN A 30 -0.76 4.51 13.10
CA ASN A 30 -1.00 3.94 11.78
C ASN A 30 0.04 4.47 10.78
N CYS A 31 0.31 5.77 10.75
CA CYS A 31 1.36 6.32 9.90
C CYS A 31 2.72 5.69 10.22
N LEU A 32 3.09 5.57 11.49
CA LEU A 32 4.34 4.92 11.89
C LEU A 32 4.36 3.45 11.50
N ARG A 33 3.25 2.72 11.63
CA ARG A 33 3.14 1.32 11.22
C ARG A 33 3.35 1.18 9.72
N ASP A 34 2.73 2.04 8.92
CA ASP A 34 2.89 2.03 7.47
C ASP A 34 4.32 2.39 7.05
N HIS A 35 5.01 3.25 7.81
CA HIS A 35 6.39 3.67 7.52
C HIS A 35 7.46 2.71 8.07
N LEU A 36 7.21 2.03 9.18
CA LEU A 36 8.14 1.08 9.81
C LEU A 36 7.98 -0.34 9.24
N LEU A 37 6.83 -0.65 8.65
CA LEU A 37 6.58 -1.87 7.90
C LEU A 37 6.77 -1.66 6.38
N ILE A 38 7.57 -0.66 5.97
CA ILE A 38 8.12 -0.53 4.61
C ILE A 38 9.19 -1.64 4.41
N ASP A 39 8.80 -2.88 4.63
CA ASP A 39 9.34 -4.03 3.89
C ASP A 39 8.45 -4.34 2.68
N ASN A 40 7.36 -3.57 2.49
CA ASN A 40 6.44 -3.66 1.35
C ASN A 40 6.75 -2.63 0.25
N GLU A 41 7.92 -1.99 0.26
CA GLU A 41 8.35 -1.24 -0.92
C GLU A 41 8.56 -2.25 -2.05
N LEU A 42 7.81 -2.08 -3.14
CA LEU A 42 7.91 -2.95 -4.29
C LEU A 42 9.34 -2.90 -4.80
N ASN A 43 10.02 -4.04 -4.85
CA ASN A 43 11.35 -4.09 -5.44
C ASN A 43 11.29 -3.69 -6.92
N ASP A 44 12.43 -3.28 -7.47
CA ASP A 44 12.53 -2.79 -8.86
C ASP A 44 11.95 -3.76 -9.89
N LYS A 45 12.03 -5.07 -9.62
CA LYS A 45 11.45 -6.09 -10.49
C LYS A 45 9.92 -6.01 -10.48
N THR A 46 9.30 -5.94 -9.30
CA THR A 46 7.83 -5.84 -9.20
C THR A 46 7.30 -4.53 -9.80
N LEU A 47 8.03 -3.41 -9.65
CA LEU A 47 7.67 -2.15 -10.30
C LEU A 47 7.74 -2.26 -11.84
N LYS A 48 8.75 -2.95 -12.36
CA LYS A 48 8.89 -3.22 -13.78
C LYS A 48 7.75 -4.10 -14.30
N ASP A 49 7.42 -5.17 -13.59
CA ASP A 49 6.34 -6.09 -13.95
C ASP A 49 4.98 -5.37 -14.02
N PHE A 50 4.71 -4.43 -13.08
CA PHE A 50 3.51 -3.60 -13.14
C PHE A 50 3.47 -2.71 -14.38
N LYS A 51 4.58 -2.02 -14.68
CA LYS A 51 4.67 -1.16 -15.87
C LYS A 51 4.46 -1.96 -17.17
N GLU A 52 5.06 -3.14 -17.27
CA GLU A 52 4.92 -4.00 -18.44
C GLU A 52 3.49 -4.54 -18.58
N THR A 53 2.85 -4.89 -17.46
CA THR A 53 1.44 -5.29 -17.42
C THR A 53 0.51 -4.17 -17.90
N ASP A 54 0.71 -2.93 -17.43
CA ASP A 54 -0.08 -1.76 -17.84
C ASP A 54 0.10 -1.44 -19.34
N GLU A 55 1.30 -1.66 -19.88
CA GLU A 55 1.60 -1.55 -21.31
C GLU A 55 1.06 -2.75 -22.13
N GLY A 56 0.44 -3.73 -21.47
CA GLY A 56 -0.15 -4.92 -22.10
C GLY A 56 0.87 -5.98 -22.53
N LYS A 57 2.12 -5.90 -22.03
CA LYS A 57 3.19 -6.86 -22.31
C LYS A 57 3.07 -8.07 -21.38
N GLU A 58 3.52 -9.22 -21.88
CA GLU A 58 3.56 -10.51 -21.15
C GLU A 58 2.23 -11.00 -20.53
N LEU A 59 1.09 -10.44 -20.97
CA LEU A 59 -0.23 -10.87 -20.51
C LEU A 59 -0.61 -12.22 -21.11
N VAL A 60 -0.81 -13.22 -20.25
CA VAL A 60 -1.37 -14.52 -20.65
C VAL A 60 -2.89 -14.45 -20.63
N ARG A 61 -3.52 -14.47 -21.80
CA ARG A 61 -4.99 -14.54 -21.91
C ARG A 61 -5.47 -15.95 -21.59
N CYS A 62 -6.47 -16.03 -20.73
CA CYS A 62 -7.15 -17.27 -20.39
C CYS A 62 -8.62 -17.18 -20.79
N LYS A 63 -9.20 -18.29 -21.24
CA LYS A 63 -10.61 -18.36 -21.62
C LYS A 63 -11.52 -18.49 -20.41
N ASP A 64 -11.08 -19.26 -19.42
CA ASP A 64 -11.78 -19.56 -18.18
C ASP A 64 -10.77 -19.95 -17.08
N PHE A 65 -11.29 -20.24 -15.88
CA PHE A 65 -10.47 -20.60 -14.72
C PHE A 65 -9.72 -21.93 -14.86
N ASN A 66 -10.29 -22.90 -15.60
CA ASN A 66 -9.63 -24.19 -15.82
C ASN A 66 -8.42 -24.01 -16.77
N ASP A 67 -8.59 -23.22 -17.84
CA ASP A 67 -7.50 -22.83 -18.75
C ASP A 67 -6.39 -22.05 -18.02
N PHE A 68 -6.73 -21.24 -17.01
CA PHE A 68 -5.75 -20.58 -16.15
C PHE A 68 -4.94 -21.58 -15.31
N ILE A 69 -5.60 -22.54 -14.66
CA ILE A 69 -4.93 -23.57 -13.84
C ILE A 69 -3.97 -24.40 -14.70
N ASP A 70 -4.43 -24.86 -15.86
CA ASP A 70 -3.62 -25.67 -16.76
C ASP A 70 -2.40 -24.87 -17.28
N LYS A 71 -2.56 -23.60 -17.66
CA LYS A 71 -1.46 -22.74 -18.13
C LYS A 71 -0.46 -22.36 -17.04
N ARG A 72 -0.88 -22.34 -15.77
CA ARG A 72 0.00 -22.08 -14.62
C ARG A 72 0.60 -23.34 -14.01
N GLY A 73 0.26 -24.52 -14.53
CA GLY A 73 0.80 -25.80 -14.06
C GLY A 73 0.40 -26.14 -12.62
N LEU A 74 -0.76 -25.67 -12.18
CA LEU A 74 -1.25 -25.84 -10.80
C LEU A 74 -2.07 -27.14 -10.63
N LYS A 75 -1.64 -28.22 -11.31
CA LYS A 75 -2.36 -29.50 -11.42
C LYS A 75 -1.68 -30.62 -10.65
#